data_AF-A0A8S3GU76-F1
#
_entry.id   AF-A0A8S3GU76-F1
#
_cell.length_a   1.000
_cell.length_b   1.000
_cell.length_c   1.000
_cell.angle_alpha   90.00
_cell.angle_beta   90.00
_cell.angle_gamma   90.00
#
_symmetry.space_group_name_H-M   'P 1'
#
loop_
_entity.id
_entity.type
_entity.pdbx_description
1 polymer ?
#
loop_
_entity_poly.entity_id
_entity_poly.type
_entity_poly.pdbx_seq_one_letter_code
_entity_poly.pdbx_strand_id
1 'polypeptide(L)'
;MIVKEINDQLEIIPNYLTKQNIAFKKLMHQALSSVTTTTTEKLNSNTNELRKIAILIYKIMVIQTYQYLWKTYFKSGTGQLIAPFETKQKLFYSTTLPIWPKEIKTIVLSNKKDTTNGNEICLKFVNDHLYALQHQLKQYQQELNIKANNFQGYTLSIQEMFLTYIEENLNSSLSKKIKHQVELIHYDYHIRALKLEYFQHKPNEYQGQLMKQICQSKYEQETSEQEYEFLKQQIAYYSLPSQSLACSNIFHSPLFNSIQNIPLREELIQKCKDAAEQGRNNLFNIYLKSAEDQRQEYKKKHEANIKKMDASQHTLNNNEKLSSTLVQLINERCNKISERIQCIYKHKCESFQLKSN
;
A
#
# COMPACT_ATOMS: atom_id res chain seq x y z
N MET A 1 17.17 -8.90 9.05
CA MET A 1 16.81 -8.66 7.64
C MET A 1 16.13 -7.30 7.47
N ILE A 2 15.02 -7.02 8.16
CA ILE A 2 14.28 -5.73 7.99
C ILE A 2 14.97 -4.53 8.65
N VAL A 3 15.58 -4.65 9.85
CA VAL A 3 16.41 -3.55 10.43
C VAL A 3 17.61 -3.24 9.53
N LYS A 4 18.18 -4.26 8.88
CA LYS A 4 19.25 -4.06 7.90
C LYS A 4 18.71 -3.28 6.69
N GLU A 5 17.55 -3.65 6.17
CA GLU A 5 16.90 -2.95 5.05
C GLU A 5 16.52 -1.49 5.39
N ILE A 6 16.08 -1.21 6.62
CA ILE A 6 15.84 0.16 7.09
C ILE A 6 17.17 0.93 7.21
N ASN A 7 18.22 0.31 7.74
CA ASN A 7 19.54 0.93 7.84
C ASN A 7 20.12 1.21 6.45
N ASP A 8 20.02 0.26 5.53
CA ASP A 8 20.46 0.40 4.13
C ASP A 8 19.71 1.55 3.45
N GLN A 9 18.40 1.72 3.71
CA GLN A 9 17.63 2.88 3.24
C GLN A 9 18.05 4.20 3.89
N LEU A 10 18.40 4.20 5.18
CA LEU A 10 18.87 5.39 5.89
C LEU A 10 20.29 5.82 5.48
N GLU A 11 21.10 4.91 4.92
CA GLU A 11 22.43 5.23 4.38
C GLU A 11 22.35 5.89 3.00
N ILE A 12 21.31 5.61 2.21
CA ILE A 12 21.12 6.20 0.89
C ILE A 12 20.48 7.58 1.00
N ILE A 13 21.21 8.63 0.60
CA ILE A 13 20.63 9.98 0.48
C ILE A 13 19.71 10.00 -0.75
N PRO A 14 18.41 10.32 -0.60
CA PRO A 14 17.50 10.34 -1.73
C PRO A 14 17.85 11.45 -2.72
N ASN A 15 17.57 11.22 -4.00
CA ASN A 15 17.89 12.14 -5.10
C ASN A 15 17.36 13.57 -4.88
N TYR A 16 16.22 13.72 -4.22
CA TYR A 16 15.64 15.05 -3.94
C TYR A 16 16.37 15.80 -2.81
N LEU A 17 17.29 15.18 -2.07
CA LEU A 17 18.17 15.84 -1.09
C LEU A 17 19.62 15.93 -1.57
N THR A 18 19.89 15.70 -2.86
CA THR A 18 21.22 15.83 -3.44
C THR A 18 21.52 17.28 -3.85
N LYS A 19 22.81 17.62 -3.91
CA LYS A 19 23.28 18.93 -4.40
C LYS A 19 22.90 19.19 -5.85
N GLN A 20 22.62 18.14 -6.64
CA GLN A 20 22.22 18.26 -8.03
C GLN A 20 20.73 18.58 -8.21
N ASN A 21 19.91 18.39 -7.17
CA ASN A 21 18.48 18.67 -7.27
C ASN A 21 18.20 20.19 -7.26
N ILE A 22 17.59 20.68 -8.35
CA ILE A 22 17.33 22.11 -8.54
C ILE A 22 16.34 22.66 -7.50
N ALA A 23 15.28 21.91 -7.19
CA ALA A 23 14.26 22.33 -6.22
C ALA A 23 14.85 22.44 -4.81
N PHE A 24 15.62 21.44 -4.39
CA PHE A 24 16.31 21.46 -3.10
C PHE A 24 17.35 22.56 -3.01
N LYS A 25 18.12 22.80 -4.09
CA LYS A 25 19.07 23.93 -4.14
C LYS A 25 18.38 25.27 -3.98
N LYS A 26 17.24 25.50 -4.64
CA LYS A 26 16.42 26.71 -4.47
C LYS A 26 15.96 26.86 -3.03
N LEU A 27 15.50 25.77 -2.42
CA LEU A 27 15.08 25.75 -1.03
C LEU A 27 16.22 26.07 -0.06
N MET A 28 17.43 25.53 -0.27
CA MET A 28 18.63 25.91 0.50
C MET A 28 18.94 27.40 0.36
N HIS A 29 18.84 27.96 -0.85
CA HIS A 29 19.07 29.39 -1.08
C HIS A 29 18.02 30.25 -0.35
N GLN A 30 16.76 29.84 -0.32
CA GLN A 30 15.71 30.52 0.45
C GLN A 30 16.02 30.49 1.96
N ALA A 31 16.35 29.33 2.51
CA ALA A 31 16.74 29.17 3.91
C ALA A 31 18.00 29.99 4.27
N LEU A 32 18.95 30.15 3.34
CA LEU A 32 20.14 30.97 3.54
C LEU A 32 19.85 32.46 3.41
N SER A 33 18.92 32.87 2.54
CA SER A 33 18.54 34.28 2.39
C SER A 33 17.85 34.83 3.64
N SER A 34 17.25 33.97 4.46
CA SER A 34 16.74 34.32 5.80
C SER A 34 17.83 34.44 6.86
N VAL A 35 19.09 34.12 6.56
CA VAL A 35 20.25 34.26 7.45
C VAL A 35 21.15 35.37 6.89
N THR A 36 21.57 36.31 7.75
CA THR A 36 22.25 37.55 7.33
C THR A 36 23.49 37.35 6.45
N THR A 37 23.76 38.37 5.62
CA THR A 37 24.73 38.46 4.51
C THR A 37 26.10 37.84 4.78
N THR A 38 26.38 36.70 4.14
CA THR A 38 27.68 36.00 4.21
C THR A 38 28.42 35.99 2.88
N THR A 39 29.75 36.10 2.94
CA THR A 39 30.69 35.93 1.82
C THR A 39 30.57 34.57 1.12
N THR A 40 31.01 34.47 -0.13
CA THR A 40 30.80 33.31 -1.03
C THR A 40 31.34 31.98 -0.48
N GLU A 41 32.46 31.98 0.24
CA GLU A 41 33.03 30.77 0.88
C GLU A 41 32.20 30.33 2.10
N LYS A 42 31.73 31.28 2.90
CA LYS A 42 30.87 31.04 4.05
C LYS A 42 29.47 30.56 3.61
N LEU A 43 29.00 31.01 2.44
CA LEU A 43 27.77 30.54 1.81
C LEU A 43 27.82 29.04 1.43
N ASN A 44 28.93 28.58 0.86
CA ASN A 44 29.11 27.17 0.50
C ASN A 44 29.18 26.24 1.73
N SER A 45 29.86 26.69 2.79
CA SER A 45 29.91 25.98 4.08
C SER A 45 28.51 25.91 4.72
N ASN A 46 27.79 27.03 4.79
CA ASN A 46 26.47 27.10 5.38
C ASN A 46 25.44 26.24 4.62
N THR A 47 25.51 26.21 3.28
CA THR A 47 24.67 25.33 2.45
C THR A 47 24.89 23.86 2.78
N ASN A 48 26.14 23.46 3.03
CA ASN A 48 26.47 22.08 3.34
C ASN A 48 25.97 21.66 4.74
N GLU A 49 26.03 22.56 5.73
CA GLU A 49 25.48 22.30 7.07
C GLU A 49 23.95 22.25 7.06
N LEU A 50 23.26 23.16 6.36
CA LEU A 50 21.80 23.08 6.18
C LEU A 50 21.38 21.79 5.48
N ARG A 51 22.14 21.34 4.48
CA ARG A 51 21.90 20.04 3.84
C ARG A 51 22.04 18.88 4.82
N LYS A 52 23.04 18.89 5.70
CA LYS A 52 23.19 17.86 6.74
C LYS A 52 21.99 17.88 7.70
N ILE A 53 21.51 19.06 8.10
CA ILE A 53 20.31 19.22 8.92
C ILE A 53 19.07 18.63 8.21
N ALA A 54 18.86 18.96 6.93
CA ALA A 54 17.76 18.40 6.14
C ALA A 54 17.84 16.86 6.02
N ILE A 55 19.04 16.30 5.84
CA ILE A 55 19.25 14.84 5.82
C ILE A 55 18.88 14.21 7.17
N LEU A 56 19.21 14.86 8.30
CA LEU A 56 18.82 14.36 9.62
C LEU A 56 17.31 14.39 9.83
N ILE A 57 16.64 15.46 9.41
CA ILE A 57 15.16 15.54 9.42
C ILE A 57 14.56 14.39 8.61
N TYR A 58 15.09 14.13 7.41
CA TYR A 58 14.68 13.00 6.58
C TYR A 58 14.83 11.66 7.30
N LYS A 59 16.00 11.38 7.88
CA LYS A 59 16.26 10.12 8.60
C LYS A 59 15.29 9.94 9.78
N ILE A 60 15.03 11.01 10.53
CA ILE A 60 14.06 11.02 11.63
C ILE A 60 12.67 10.66 11.12
N MET A 61 12.20 11.29 10.04
CA MET A 61 10.87 11.03 9.48
C MET A 61 10.72 9.61 8.92
N VAL A 62 11.76 9.07 8.28
CA VAL A 62 11.79 7.68 7.81
C VAL A 62 11.66 6.72 9.00
N ILE A 63 12.44 6.92 10.07
CA ILE A 63 12.36 6.09 11.28
C ILE A 63 10.98 6.18 11.92
N GLN A 64 10.41 7.38 12.05
CA GLN A 64 9.07 7.57 12.60
C GLN A 64 8.01 6.84 11.77
N THR A 65 8.13 6.87 10.44
CA THR A 65 7.24 6.14 9.53
C THR A 65 7.34 4.63 9.75
N TYR A 66 8.54 4.08 9.90
CA TYR A 66 8.71 2.67 10.24
C TYR A 66 8.23 2.34 11.66
N GLN A 67 8.48 3.20 12.64
CA GLN A 67 7.95 3.02 14.00
C GLN A 67 6.42 2.94 13.99
N TYR A 68 5.74 3.71 13.15
CA TYR A 68 4.29 3.61 12.98
C TYR A 68 3.88 2.19 12.55
N LEU A 69 4.50 1.62 11.51
CA LEU A 69 4.26 0.24 11.08
C LEU A 69 4.53 -0.78 12.20
N TRP A 70 5.69 -0.70 12.84
CA TRP A 70 6.09 -1.66 13.87
C TRP A 70 5.21 -1.57 15.13
N LYS A 71 4.74 -0.37 15.49
CA LYS A 71 3.75 -0.19 16.55
C LYS A 71 2.41 -0.85 16.17
N THR A 72 2.00 -0.77 14.91
CA THR A 72 0.80 -1.48 14.42
C THR A 72 0.98 -3.00 14.54
N TYR A 73 2.14 -3.55 14.15
CA TYR A 73 2.44 -4.97 14.37
C TYR A 73 2.39 -5.37 15.83
N PHE A 74 2.98 -4.56 16.72
CA PHE A 74 2.94 -4.78 18.16
C PHE A 74 1.50 -4.81 18.68
N LYS A 75 0.71 -3.77 18.37
CA LYS A 75 -0.71 -3.69 18.76
C LYS A 75 -1.52 -4.88 18.23
N SER A 76 -1.26 -5.32 17.00
CA SER A 76 -1.89 -6.51 16.40
C SER A 76 -1.57 -7.78 17.21
N GLY A 77 -0.30 -7.99 17.52
CA GLY A 77 0.17 -9.14 18.29
C GLY A 77 -0.20 -9.15 19.76
N THR A 78 -0.47 -7.98 20.37
CA THR A 78 -0.94 -7.86 21.76
C THR A 78 -2.47 -7.75 21.88
N GLY A 79 -3.20 -7.75 20.76
CA GLY A 79 -4.66 -7.61 20.75
C GLY A 79 -5.15 -6.19 21.06
N GLN A 80 -4.27 -5.20 20.99
CA GLN A 80 -4.53 -3.77 21.24
C GLN A 80 -4.73 -2.95 19.96
N LEU A 81 -4.77 -3.60 18.79
CA LEU A 81 -4.96 -2.91 17.51
C LEU A 81 -6.32 -2.24 17.41
N ILE A 82 -7.27 -2.77 18.17
CA ILE A 82 -8.62 -2.25 18.31
C ILE A 82 -8.71 -1.77 19.75
N ALA A 83 -8.20 -0.57 20.02
CA ALA A 83 -8.41 0.02 21.33
C ALA A 83 -9.92 0.20 21.53
N PRO A 84 -10.48 -0.17 22.69
CA PRO A 84 -11.92 -0.05 22.97
C PRO A 84 -12.45 1.40 23.05
N PHE A 85 -11.63 2.40 22.71
CA PHE A 85 -11.92 3.82 22.92
C PHE A 85 -12.29 4.63 21.66
N GLU A 86 -12.22 4.07 20.45
CA GLU A 86 -12.35 4.89 19.22
C GLU A 86 -13.53 4.58 18.29
N THR A 87 -14.46 3.68 18.65
CA THR A 87 -15.60 3.42 17.75
C THR A 87 -16.93 3.39 18.50
N LYS A 88 -17.77 4.40 18.20
CA LYS A 88 -19.24 4.36 18.35
C LYS A 88 -19.90 3.27 17.48
N GLN A 89 -19.13 2.38 16.86
CA GLN A 89 -19.61 1.22 16.12
C GLN A 89 -19.60 0.03 17.08
N LYS A 90 -20.72 -0.68 17.19
CA LYS A 90 -20.84 -1.92 17.97
C LYS A 90 -19.66 -2.84 17.64
N LEU A 91 -18.72 -2.99 18.55
CA LEU A 91 -17.68 -4.00 18.44
C LEU A 91 -18.38 -5.37 18.46
N PHE A 92 -18.29 -6.11 17.36
CA PHE A 92 -18.91 -7.43 17.22
C PHE A 92 -18.11 -8.57 17.85
N TYR A 93 -17.00 -8.26 18.53
CA TYR A 93 -16.14 -9.24 19.20
C TYR A 93 -15.76 -8.74 20.59
N SER A 94 -15.74 -9.66 21.55
CA SER A 94 -15.75 -9.34 22.98
C SER A 94 -14.36 -9.19 23.62
N THR A 95 -13.29 -9.58 22.93
CA THR A 95 -11.97 -9.80 23.55
C THR A 95 -10.80 -9.15 22.82
N THR A 96 -9.78 -8.79 23.59
CA THR A 96 -8.43 -8.50 23.11
C THR A 96 -7.83 -9.80 22.54
N LEU A 97 -7.72 -9.88 21.21
CA LEU A 97 -7.28 -11.09 20.52
C LEU A 97 -5.86 -10.88 19.97
N PRO A 98 -4.82 -11.49 20.57
CA PRO A 98 -3.46 -11.40 20.04
C PRO A 98 -3.37 -12.15 18.71
N ILE A 99 -3.28 -11.39 17.60
CA ILE A 99 -3.25 -11.93 16.25
C ILE A 99 -1.99 -11.42 15.55
N TRP A 100 -0.95 -12.25 15.52
CA TRP A 100 0.25 -11.91 14.78
C TRP A 100 0.01 -11.93 13.25
N PRO A 101 0.41 -10.87 12.53
CA PRO A 101 0.39 -10.84 11.07
C PRO A 101 1.22 -11.96 10.46
N LYS A 102 0.82 -12.44 9.27
CA LYS A 102 1.50 -13.56 8.61
C LYS A 102 2.96 -13.24 8.30
N GLU A 103 3.24 -12.01 7.88
CA GLU A 103 4.59 -11.52 7.60
C GLU A 103 5.52 -11.73 8.79
N ILE A 104 5.11 -11.29 9.99
CA ILE A 104 5.88 -11.49 11.23
C ILE A 104 6.06 -12.98 11.53
N LYS A 105 4.99 -13.77 11.45
CA LYS A 105 5.07 -15.23 11.65
C LYS A 105 6.05 -15.87 10.68
N THR A 106 6.03 -15.53 9.40
CA THR A 106 6.93 -16.07 8.39
C THR A 106 8.38 -15.69 8.67
N ILE A 107 8.66 -14.42 9.02
CA ILE A 107 10.02 -13.95 9.30
C ILE A 107 10.60 -14.63 10.55
N VAL A 108 9.77 -14.83 11.57
CA VAL A 108 10.20 -15.40 12.86
C VAL A 108 10.31 -16.92 12.80
N LEU A 109 9.37 -17.59 12.13
CA LEU A 109 9.25 -19.06 12.10
C LEU A 109 10.02 -19.71 10.95
N SER A 110 10.48 -18.95 9.95
CA SER A 110 11.35 -19.48 8.88
C SER A 110 12.67 -20.06 9.40
N ASN A 111 13.05 -19.77 10.65
CA ASN A 111 14.30 -20.19 11.26
C ASN A 111 14.17 -21.20 12.42
N LYS A 112 12.99 -21.74 12.75
CA LYS A 112 12.83 -22.66 13.90
C LYS A 112 11.79 -23.77 13.66
N LYS A 113 12.18 -25.01 13.97
CA LYS A 113 11.34 -26.23 13.86
C LYS A 113 10.43 -26.51 15.07
N ASP A 114 10.68 -25.90 16.23
CA ASP A 114 9.88 -26.15 17.45
C ASP A 114 8.87 -25.03 17.75
N THR A 115 7.60 -25.41 17.85
CA THR A 115 6.42 -24.53 17.77
C THR A 115 5.77 -24.19 19.12
N THR A 116 6.36 -24.54 20.26
CA THR A 116 5.70 -24.40 21.57
C THR A 116 5.65 -22.95 22.10
N ASN A 117 6.42 -22.01 21.54
CA ASN A 117 6.49 -20.64 22.06
C ASN A 117 6.42 -19.51 21.00
N GLY A 118 5.65 -19.72 19.93
CA GLY A 118 5.62 -18.81 18.77
C GLY A 118 5.20 -17.36 19.10
N ASN A 119 4.33 -17.16 20.08
CA ASN A 119 3.84 -15.81 20.45
C ASN A 119 4.90 -14.99 21.18
N GLU A 120 5.60 -15.55 22.16
CA GLU A 120 6.66 -14.83 22.88
C GLU A 120 7.83 -14.49 21.96
N ILE A 121 8.17 -15.37 21.03
CA ILE A 121 9.22 -15.12 20.04
C ILE A 121 8.82 -13.95 19.13
N CYS A 122 7.57 -13.92 18.64
CA CYS A 122 7.07 -12.80 17.83
C CYS A 122 7.08 -11.48 18.64
N LEU A 123 6.64 -11.53 19.89
CA LEU A 123 6.61 -10.36 20.79
C LEU A 123 8.02 -9.81 21.02
N LYS A 124 8.97 -10.67 21.38
CA LYS A 124 10.37 -10.30 21.57
C LYS A 124 10.95 -9.71 20.29
N PHE A 125 10.74 -10.37 19.16
CA PHE A 125 11.23 -9.90 17.85
C PHE A 125 10.74 -8.48 17.51
N VAL A 126 9.44 -8.21 17.67
CA VAL A 126 8.86 -6.89 17.40
C VAL A 126 9.35 -5.84 18.39
N ASN A 127 9.48 -6.19 19.68
CA ASN A 127 10.02 -5.28 20.70
C ASN A 127 11.47 -4.92 20.44
N ASP A 128 12.32 -5.88 20.09
CA ASP A 128 13.73 -5.65 19.76
C ASP A 128 13.86 -4.68 18.57
N HIS A 129 12.99 -4.80 17.56
CA HIS A 129 12.93 -3.88 16.42
C HIS A 129 12.48 -2.47 16.82
N LEU A 130 11.43 -2.36 17.63
CA LEU A 130 10.96 -1.07 18.16
C LEU A 130 12.02 -0.38 19.01
N TYR A 131 12.73 -1.14 19.85
CA TYR A 131 13.83 -0.62 20.67
C TYR A 131 14.98 -0.10 19.82
N ALA A 132 15.42 -0.86 18.80
CA ALA A 132 16.47 -0.44 17.88
C ALA A 132 16.10 0.86 17.13
N LEU A 133 14.87 0.94 16.60
CA LEU A 133 14.36 2.15 15.96
C LEU A 133 14.30 3.34 16.93
N GLN A 134 13.87 3.12 18.17
CA GLN A 134 13.82 4.17 19.18
C GLN A 134 15.21 4.69 19.56
N HIS A 135 16.20 3.80 19.64
CA HIS A 135 17.58 4.18 19.89
C HIS A 135 18.13 5.05 18.75
N GLN A 136 17.96 4.62 17.49
CA GLN A 136 18.39 5.39 16.32
C GLN A 136 17.67 6.74 16.21
N LEU A 137 16.37 6.78 16.49
CA LEU A 137 15.60 8.02 16.52
C LEU A 137 16.20 9.03 17.49
N LYS A 138 16.51 8.58 18.72
CA LYS A 138 17.14 9.44 19.74
C LYS A 138 18.51 9.94 19.29
N GLN A 139 19.33 9.09 18.67
CA GLN A 139 20.64 9.49 18.15
C GLN A 139 20.52 10.60 17.10
N TYR A 140 19.65 10.44 16.09
CA TYR A 140 19.49 11.47 15.07
C TYR A 140 18.81 12.74 15.59
N GLN A 141 17.89 12.64 16.55
CA GLN A 141 17.32 13.81 17.22
C GLN A 141 18.38 14.60 18.00
N GLN A 142 19.29 13.92 18.70
CA GLN A 142 20.41 14.57 19.39
C GLN A 142 21.36 15.23 18.39
N GLU A 143 21.73 14.53 17.31
CA GLU A 143 22.60 15.09 16.26
C GLU A 143 21.96 16.32 15.59
N LEU A 144 20.65 16.26 15.32
CA LEU A 144 19.87 17.37 14.78
C LEU A 144 19.91 18.57 15.73
N ASN A 145 19.63 18.37 17.02
CA ASN A 145 19.66 19.44 18.02
C ASN A 145 21.04 20.09 18.11
N ILE A 146 22.12 19.30 18.11
CA ILE A 146 23.49 19.83 18.13
C ILE A 146 23.76 20.65 16.87
N LYS A 147 23.42 20.15 15.68
CA LYS A 147 23.66 20.88 14.42
C LYS A 147 22.81 22.13 14.28
N ALA A 148 21.53 22.06 14.66
CA ALA A 148 20.61 23.19 14.63
C ALA A 148 21.10 24.31 15.56
N ASN A 149 21.49 23.97 16.79
CA ASN A 149 21.99 24.95 17.77
C ASN A 149 23.33 25.56 17.36
N ASN A 150 24.19 24.80 16.67
CA ASN A 150 25.48 25.30 16.19
C ASN A 150 25.37 26.09 14.87
N PHE A 151 24.22 26.05 14.19
CA PHE A 151 24.00 26.81 12.97
C PHE A 151 23.43 28.19 13.30
N GLN A 152 24.28 29.22 13.19
CA GLN A 152 23.88 30.59 13.47
C GLN A 152 22.74 31.04 12.52
N GLY A 153 21.62 31.47 13.11
CA GLY A 153 20.43 31.89 12.34
C GLY A 153 19.50 30.74 11.94
N TYR A 154 19.69 29.53 12.46
CA TYR A 154 18.66 28.48 12.33
C TYR A 154 17.39 28.91 13.05
N THR A 155 16.25 28.86 12.35
CA THR A 155 14.95 29.26 12.89
C THR A 155 13.93 28.13 12.71
N LEU A 156 12.83 28.21 13.46
CA LEU A 156 11.67 27.32 13.28
C LEU A 156 11.14 27.36 11.84
N SER A 157 11.15 28.54 11.19
CA SER A 157 10.72 28.67 9.80
C SER A 157 11.60 27.87 8.82
N ILE A 158 12.92 27.85 9.02
CA ILE A 158 13.82 27.01 8.21
C ILE A 158 13.55 25.52 8.47
N GLN A 159 13.29 25.15 9.73
CA GLN A 159 12.95 23.77 10.08
C GLN A 159 11.64 23.33 9.42
N GLU A 160 10.59 24.14 9.48
CA GLU A 160 9.29 23.89 8.83
C GLU A 160 9.45 23.78 7.31
N MET A 161 10.27 24.63 6.69
CA MET A 161 10.56 24.54 5.26
C MET A 161 11.17 23.19 4.86
N PHE A 162 12.11 22.67 5.66
CA PHE A 162 12.67 21.33 5.44
C PHE A 162 11.65 20.23 5.70
N LEU A 163 10.88 20.32 6.79
CA LEU A 163 9.84 19.35 7.12
C LEU A 163 8.83 19.22 5.98
N THR A 164 8.26 20.33 5.50
CA THR A 164 7.27 20.33 4.41
C THR A 164 7.85 19.74 3.13
N TYR A 165 9.04 20.18 2.70
CA TYR A 165 9.66 19.68 1.49
C TYR A 165 9.96 18.18 1.56
N ILE A 166 10.48 17.71 2.69
CA ILE A 166 10.77 16.30 2.89
C ILE A 166 9.48 15.48 3.00
N GLU A 167 8.47 16.00 3.69
CA GLU A 167 7.17 15.37 3.86
C GLU A 167 6.48 15.12 2.52
N GLU A 168 6.44 16.11 1.63
CA GLU A 168 5.86 15.98 0.29
C GLU A 168 6.53 14.87 -0.52
N ASN A 169 7.86 14.79 -0.47
CA ASN A 169 8.65 13.77 -1.19
C ASN A 169 8.59 12.37 -0.53
N LEU A 170 8.44 12.29 0.79
CA LEU A 170 8.22 11.03 1.50
C LEU A 170 6.80 10.50 1.32
N ASN A 171 5.81 11.40 1.32
CA ASN A 171 4.40 11.08 1.11
C ASN A 171 4.13 10.57 -0.30
N SER A 172 4.91 10.97 -1.31
CA SER A 172 4.77 10.42 -2.66
C SER A 172 5.26 8.98 -2.80
N SER A 173 6.05 8.46 -1.85
CA SER A 173 6.71 7.15 -1.95
C SER A 173 6.50 6.27 -0.71
N LEU A 174 7.35 6.42 0.31
CA LEU A 174 7.43 5.54 1.48
C LEU A 174 6.19 5.61 2.37
N SER A 175 5.74 6.82 2.70
CA SER A 175 4.64 7.01 3.66
C SER A 175 3.33 6.43 3.13
N LYS A 176 3.03 6.56 1.83
CA LYS A 176 1.90 5.88 1.18
C LYS A 176 1.98 4.35 1.29
N LYS A 177 3.13 3.76 0.95
CA LYS A 177 3.35 2.32 1.03
C LYS A 177 3.13 1.79 2.45
N ILE A 178 3.69 2.48 3.45
CA ILE A 178 3.58 2.10 4.86
C ILE A 178 2.15 2.28 5.38
N LYS A 179 1.47 3.39 5.04
CA LYS A 179 0.06 3.60 5.39
C LYS A 179 -0.82 2.49 4.83
N HIS A 180 -0.65 2.15 3.56
CA HIS A 180 -1.37 1.04 2.94
C HIS A 180 -1.12 -0.29 3.65
N GLN A 181 0.14 -0.61 3.98
CA GLN A 181 0.47 -1.82 4.71
C GLN A 181 -0.20 -1.86 6.10
N VAL A 182 -0.25 -0.72 6.80
CA VAL A 182 -0.97 -0.60 8.07
C VAL A 182 -2.46 -0.86 7.91
N GLU A 183 -3.11 -0.27 6.90
CA GLU A 183 -4.53 -0.54 6.60
C GLU A 183 -4.78 -2.03 6.36
N LEU A 184 -3.92 -2.70 5.59
CA LEU A 184 -4.02 -4.14 5.36
C LEU A 184 -3.90 -4.95 6.65
N ILE A 185 -3.00 -4.57 7.58
CA ILE A 185 -2.87 -5.22 8.89
C ILE A 185 -4.16 -5.06 9.70
N HIS A 186 -4.79 -3.89 9.68
CA HIS A 186 -6.07 -3.65 10.34
C HIS A 186 -7.17 -4.56 9.78
N TYR A 187 -7.37 -4.59 8.46
CA TYR A 187 -8.38 -5.46 7.85
C TYR A 187 -8.12 -6.94 8.11
N ASP A 188 -6.87 -7.38 7.98
CA ASP A 188 -6.46 -8.75 8.27
C ASP A 188 -6.76 -9.14 9.73
N TYR A 189 -6.52 -8.24 10.67
CA TYR A 189 -6.83 -8.45 12.07
C TYR A 189 -8.34 -8.59 12.26
N HIS A 190 -9.15 -7.66 11.74
CA HIS A 190 -10.61 -7.69 11.88
C HIS A 190 -11.23 -8.96 11.28
N ILE A 191 -10.83 -9.35 10.07
CA ILE A 191 -11.33 -10.56 9.41
C ILE A 191 -11.02 -11.81 10.25
N ARG A 192 -9.83 -11.87 10.86
CA ARG A 192 -9.43 -12.99 11.73
C ARG A 192 -10.13 -12.95 13.08
N ALA A 193 -10.31 -11.77 13.68
CA ALA A 193 -11.04 -11.60 14.93
C ALA A 193 -12.51 -12.03 14.78
N LEU A 194 -13.19 -11.60 13.72
CA LEU A 194 -14.57 -12.01 13.41
C LEU A 194 -14.69 -13.52 13.18
N LYS A 195 -13.68 -14.13 12.53
CA LYS A 195 -13.63 -15.59 12.40
C LYS A 195 -13.52 -16.26 13.77
N LEU A 196 -12.66 -15.79 14.66
CA LEU A 196 -12.48 -16.36 15.99
C LEU A 196 -13.75 -16.21 16.82
N GLU A 197 -14.36 -15.03 16.83
CA GLU A 197 -15.64 -14.78 17.51
C GLU A 197 -16.73 -15.72 16.99
N TYR A 198 -16.85 -15.90 15.67
CA TYR A 198 -17.77 -16.86 15.07
C TYR A 198 -17.61 -18.26 15.64
N PHE A 199 -16.38 -18.73 15.87
CA PHE A 199 -16.12 -20.04 16.46
C PHE A 199 -16.34 -20.08 17.99
N GLN A 200 -16.31 -18.96 18.70
CA GLN A 200 -16.67 -18.92 20.13
C GLN A 200 -18.14 -19.29 20.37
N HIS A 201 -19.00 -19.03 19.38
CA HIS A 201 -20.40 -19.46 19.38
C HIS A 201 -20.60 -20.95 19.09
N LYS A 202 -19.52 -21.73 18.96
CA LYS A 202 -19.52 -23.19 18.73
C LYS A 202 -20.43 -23.61 17.55
N PRO A 203 -20.23 -23.04 16.35
CA PRO A 203 -20.96 -23.44 15.17
C PRO A 203 -20.66 -24.91 14.86
N ASN A 204 -21.66 -25.65 14.38
CA ASN A 204 -21.45 -27.01 13.91
C ASN A 204 -20.69 -27.02 12.56
N GLU A 205 -20.38 -28.22 12.07
CA GLU A 205 -19.60 -28.38 10.83
C GLU A 205 -20.28 -27.72 9.63
N TYR A 206 -21.60 -27.91 9.46
CA TYR A 206 -22.37 -27.31 8.37
C TYR A 206 -22.28 -25.78 8.39
N GLN A 207 -22.54 -25.17 9.54
CA GLN A 207 -22.47 -23.71 9.73
C GLN A 207 -21.05 -23.18 9.43
N GLY A 208 -20.03 -23.89 9.92
CA GLY A 208 -18.63 -23.58 9.64
C GLY A 208 -18.27 -23.64 8.15
N GLN A 209 -18.76 -24.66 7.43
CA GLN A 209 -18.58 -24.79 5.99
C GLN A 209 -19.31 -23.69 5.21
N LEU A 210 -20.54 -23.36 5.60
CA LEU A 210 -21.35 -22.31 4.99
C LEU A 210 -20.66 -20.94 5.12
N MET A 211 -20.18 -20.58 6.31
CA MET A 211 -19.38 -19.37 6.55
C MET A 211 -18.13 -19.32 5.66
N LYS A 212 -17.42 -20.46 5.50
CA LYS A 212 -16.26 -20.56 4.60
C LYS A 212 -16.65 -20.29 3.14
N GLN A 213 -17.74 -20.89 2.65
CA GLN A 213 -18.22 -20.73 1.27
C GLN A 213 -18.66 -19.29 0.98
N ILE A 214 -19.41 -18.67 1.89
CA ILE A 214 -19.89 -17.29 1.75
C ILE A 214 -18.71 -16.32 1.71
N CYS A 215 -17.78 -16.39 2.67
CA CYS A 215 -16.60 -15.53 2.69
C CYS A 215 -15.70 -15.72 1.46
N GLN A 216 -15.52 -16.96 0.99
CA GLN A 216 -14.71 -17.26 -0.18
C GLN A 216 -15.34 -16.69 -1.45
N SER A 217 -16.64 -16.94 -1.66
CA SER A 217 -17.36 -16.36 -2.81
C SER A 217 -17.43 -14.84 -2.77
N LYS A 218 -17.49 -14.23 -1.58
CA LYS A 218 -17.42 -12.77 -1.43
C LYS A 218 -16.07 -12.22 -1.89
N TYR A 219 -14.98 -12.86 -1.47
CA TYR A 219 -13.63 -12.50 -1.88
C TYR A 219 -13.47 -12.58 -3.41
N GLU A 220 -13.93 -13.67 -4.02
CA GLU A 220 -13.90 -13.89 -5.47
C GLU A 220 -14.71 -12.81 -6.22
N GLN A 221 -15.94 -12.55 -5.78
CA GLN A 221 -16.80 -11.53 -6.37
C GLN A 221 -16.14 -10.15 -6.34
N GLU A 222 -15.73 -9.69 -5.16
CA GLU A 222 -15.12 -8.36 -4.98
C GLU A 222 -13.80 -8.23 -5.75
N THR A 223 -12.99 -9.28 -5.79
CA THR A 223 -11.73 -9.27 -6.55
C THR A 223 -12.03 -9.12 -8.04
N SER A 224 -12.96 -9.91 -8.59
CA SER A 224 -13.31 -9.84 -10.01
C SER A 224 -13.95 -8.50 -10.42
N GLU A 225 -14.75 -7.89 -9.53
CA GLU A 225 -15.33 -6.57 -9.75
C GLU A 225 -14.23 -5.51 -9.87
N GLN A 226 -13.28 -5.50 -8.94
CA GLN A 226 -12.18 -4.53 -8.96
C GLN A 226 -11.17 -4.81 -10.09
N GLU A 227 -10.95 -6.07 -10.47
CA GLU A 227 -10.11 -6.42 -11.63
C GLU A 227 -10.71 -5.89 -12.93
N TYR A 228 -12.02 -6.04 -13.10
CA TYR A 228 -12.74 -5.53 -14.26
C TYR A 228 -12.66 -3.99 -14.35
N GLU A 229 -12.89 -3.28 -13.23
CA GLU A 229 -12.78 -1.83 -13.21
C GLU A 229 -11.34 -1.35 -13.41
N PHE A 230 -10.35 -2.04 -12.86
CA PHE A 230 -8.94 -1.75 -13.11
C PHE A 230 -8.57 -1.97 -14.59
N LEU A 231 -9.06 -3.04 -15.21
CA LEU A 231 -8.84 -3.33 -16.63
C LEU A 231 -9.44 -2.23 -17.52
N LYS A 232 -10.64 -1.73 -17.21
CA LYS A 232 -11.22 -0.57 -17.92
C LYS A 232 -10.32 0.65 -17.85
N GLN A 233 -9.77 0.96 -16.68
CA GLN A 233 -8.83 2.09 -16.52
C GLN A 233 -7.56 1.90 -17.35
N GLN A 234 -7.03 0.68 -17.40
CA GLN A 234 -5.87 0.37 -18.24
C GLN A 234 -6.18 0.53 -19.73
N ILE A 235 -7.31 -0.02 -20.19
CA ILE A 235 -7.75 0.11 -21.57
C ILE A 235 -7.93 1.59 -21.93
N ALA A 236 -8.59 2.37 -21.07
CA ALA A 236 -8.78 3.81 -21.27
C ALA A 236 -7.44 4.55 -21.42
N TYR A 237 -6.46 4.26 -20.54
CA TYR A 237 -5.11 4.83 -20.62
C TYR A 237 -4.41 4.47 -21.93
N TYR A 238 -4.40 3.19 -22.31
CA TYR A 238 -3.76 2.75 -23.55
C TYR A 238 -4.50 3.18 -24.81
N SER A 239 -5.73 3.69 -24.68
CA SER A 239 -6.51 4.25 -25.79
C SER A 239 -6.30 5.74 -25.99
N LEU A 240 -5.49 6.39 -25.14
CA LEU A 240 -5.10 7.78 -25.35
C LEU A 240 -4.24 7.92 -26.62
N PRO A 241 -4.39 9.02 -27.38
CA PRO A 241 -3.60 9.26 -28.59
C PRO A 241 -2.09 9.22 -28.35
N SER A 242 -1.63 9.69 -27.19
CA SER A 242 -0.22 9.66 -26.77
C SER A 242 0.34 8.24 -26.57
N GLN A 243 -0.53 7.26 -26.36
CA GLN A 243 -0.19 5.84 -26.21
C GLN A 243 -0.45 5.04 -27.50
N SER A 244 -0.87 5.71 -28.57
CA SER A 244 -1.16 5.05 -29.84
C SER A 244 0.10 4.48 -30.48
N LEU A 245 -0.04 3.30 -31.10
CA LEU A 245 0.98 2.75 -31.99
C LEU A 245 1.34 3.73 -33.12
N ALA A 246 0.43 4.63 -33.49
CA ALA A 246 0.70 5.69 -34.46
C ALA A 246 1.89 6.59 -34.08
N CYS A 247 2.22 6.69 -32.78
CA CYS A 247 3.37 7.42 -32.25
C CYS A 247 4.62 6.53 -32.07
N SER A 248 4.58 5.24 -32.45
CA SER A 248 5.71 4.34 -32.29
C SER A 248 6.75 4.49 -33.41
N ASN A 249 8.02 4.36 -33.04
CA ASN A 249 9.15 4.42 -33.98
C ASN A 249 9.24 3.21 -34.93
N ILE A 250 8.37 2.20 -34.76
CA ILE A 250 8.34 0.99 -35.59
C ILE A 250 8.07 1.34 -37.05
N PHE A 251 7.27 2.39 -37.29
CA PHE A 251 6.92 2.87 -38.63
C PHE A 251 7.98 3.77 -39.27
N HIS A 252 9.03 4.14 -38.53
CA HIS A 252 10.24 4.80 -39.04
C HIS A 252 11.39 3.82 -39.33
N SER A 253 11.07 2.52 -39.39
CA SER A 253 12.03 1.45 -39.68
C SER A 253 12.73 1.63 -41.03
N PRO A 254 14.01 1.24 -41.17
CA PRO A 254 14.73 1.21 -42.44
C PRO A 254 13.98 0.48 -43.57
N LEU A 255 13.15 -0.52 -43.22
CA LEU A 255 12.30 -1.28 -44.15
C LEU A 255 11.27 -0.43 -44.89
N PHE A 256 10.63 0.53 -44.21
CA PHE A 256 9.68 1.44 -44.86
C PHE A 256 10.42 2.57 -45.58
N ASN A 257 11.55 3.03 -45.02
CA ASN A 257 12.34 4.12 -45.60
C ASN A 257 13.05 3.73 -46.90
N SER A 258 13.29 2.43 -47.16
CA SER A 258 13.84 1.94 -48.42
C SER A 258 12.86 1.98 -49.60
N ILE A 259 11.57 2.20 -49.35
CA ILE A 259 10.55 2.33 -50.41
C ILE A 259 10.66 3.72 -51.04
N GLN A 260 11.14 3.79 -52.28
CA GLN A 260 11.32 5.06 -53.01
C GLN A 260 10.00 5.72 -53.44
N ASN A 261 8.96 4.90 -53.71
CA ASN A 261 7.63 5.41 -54.05
C ASN A 261 6.94 5.95 -52.79
N ILE A 262 6.88 7.28 -52.68
CA ILE A 262 6.35 7.99 -51.51
C ILE A 262 4.86 7.66 -51.27
N PRO A 263 3.95 7.76 -52.27
CA PRO A 263 2.55 7.38 -52.09
C PRO A 263 2.35 5.95 -51.59
N LEU A 264 3.04 4.98 -52.19
CA LEU A 264 2.95 3.56 -51.80
C LEU A 264 3.47 3.34 -50.37
N ARG A 265 4.55 4.02 -50.00
CA ARG A 265 5.13 3.95 -48.65
C ARG A 265 4.13 4.46 -47.60
N GLU A 266 3.51 5.60 -47.86
CA GLU A 266 2.50 6.19 -46.96
C GLU A 266 1.27 5.28 -46.82
N GLU A 267 0.79 4.71 -47.93
CA GLU A 267 -0.32 3.75 -47.94
C GLU A 267 -0.01 2.50 -47.09
N LEU A 268 1.17 1.91 -47.25
CA LEU A 268 1.58 0.73 -46.48
C LEU A 268 1.74 1.04 -44.99
N ILE A 269 2.32 2.19 -44.63
CA ILE A 269 2.42 2.65 -43.25
C ILE A 269 1.03 2.79 -42.64
N GLN A 270 0.08 3.40 -43.37
CA GLN A 270 -1.28 3.56 -42.89
C GLN A 270 -1.98 2.21 -42.69
N LYS A 271 -1.89 1.30 -43.65
CA LYS A 271 -2.44 -0.07 -43.53
C LYS A 271 -1.89 -0.82 -42.32
N CYS A 272 -0.60 -0.70 -42.03
CA CYS A 272 -0.01 -1.31 -40.86
C CYS A 272 -0.47 -0.65 -39.54
N LYS A 273 -0.65 0.67 -39.51
CA LYS A 273 -1.22 1.39 -38.36
C LYS A 273 -2.65 0.92 -38.08
N ASP A 274 -3.49 0.88 -39.12
CA ASP A 274 -4.89 0.46 -39.02
C ASP A 274 -5.00 -0.99 -38.53
N ALA A 275 -4.19 -1.90 -39.09
CA ALA A 275 -4.14 -3.30 -38.67
C ALA A 275 -3.70 -3.47 -37.21
N ALA A 276 -2.68 -2.71 -36.77
CA ALA A 276 -2.21 -2.74 -35.39
C ALA A 276 -3.25 -2.18 -34.42
N GLU A 277 -3.92 -1.10 -34.78
CA GLU A 277 -4.99 -0.50 -33.98
C GLU A 277 -6.21 -1.42 -33.88
N GLN A 278 -6.63 -2.02 -34.99
CA GLN A 278 -7.70 -3.00 -35.01
C GLN A 278 -7.36 -4.23 -34.17
N GLY A 279 -6.13 -4.77 -34.30
CA GLY A 279 -5.65 -5.89 -33.49
C GLY A 279 -5.67 -5.59 -32.00
N ARG A 280 -5.19 -4.39 -31.61
CA ARG A 280 -5.21 -3.92 -30.22
C ARG A 280 -6.63 -3.81 -29.67
N ASN A 281 -7.54 -3.17 -30.42
CA ASN A 281 -8.93 -2.99 -30.00
C ASN A 281 -9.65 -4.35 -29.85
N ASN A 282 -9.40 -5.29 -30.77
CA ASN A 282 -9.93 -6.64 -30.68
C ASN A 282 -9.43 -7.36 -29.42
N LEU A 283 -8.13 -7.26 -29.10
CA LEU A 283 -7.57 -7.84 -27.88
C LEU A 283 -8.21 -7.22 -26.63
N PHE A 284 -8.35 -5.90 -26.56
CA PHE A 284 -9.01 -5.23 -25.44
C PHE A 284 -10.45 -5.71 -25.25
N ASN A 285 -11.22 -5.86 -26.33
CA ASN A 285 -12.58 -6.38 -26.28
C ASN A 285 -12.63 -7.83 -25.76
N ILE A 286 -11.71 -8.69 -26.21
CA ILE A 286 -11.60 -10.08 -25.73
C ILE A 286 -11.32 -10.11 -24.22
N TYR A 287 -10.32 -9.34 -23.76
CA TYR A 287 -9.98 -9.28 -22.34
C TYR A 287 -11.14 -8.75 -21.49
N LEU A 288 -11.79 -7.66 -21.94
CA LEU A 288 -12.90 -7.05 -21.21
C LEU A 288 -14.10 -8.00 -21.13
N LYS A 289 -14.41 -8.72 -22.22
CA LYS A 289 -15.49 -9.70 -22.25
C LYS A 289 -15.20 -10.89 -21.34
N SER A 290 -13.98 -11.44 -21.39
CA SER A 290 -13.57 -12.52 -20.50
C SER A 290 -13.64 -12.13 -19.02
N ALA A 291 -13.20 -10.93 -18.67
CA ALA A 291 -13.27 -10.42 -17.30
C ALA A 291 -14.72 -10.19 -16.85
N GLU A 292 -15.58 -9.68 -17.72
CA GLU A 292 -17.01 -9.49 -17.44
C GLU A 292 -17.72 -10.83 -17.19
N ASP A 293 -17.46 -11.83 -18.02
CA ASP A 293 -18.10 -13.15 -17.87
C ASP A 293 -17.71 -13.80 -16.53
N GLN A 294 -16.43 -13.71 -16.14
CA GLN A 294 -15.94 -14.17 -14.84
C GLN A 294 -16.57 -13.40 -13.66
N ARG A 295 -16.69 -12.07 -13.78
CA ARG A 295 -17.35 -11.20 -12.79
C ARG A 295 -18.80 -11.63 -12.54
N GLN A 296 -19.55 -11.90 -13.62
CA GLN A 296 -20.93 -12.36 -13.53
C GLN A 296 -21.05 -13.76 -12.91
N GLU A 297 -20.11 -14.66 -13.21
CA GLU A 297 -20.07 -16.00 -12.61
C GLU A 297 -19.91 -15.92 -11.09
N TYR A 298 -18.92 -15.16 -10.60
CA TYR A 298 -18.68 -15.03 -9.17
C TYR A 298 -19.80 -14.28 -8.43
N LYS A 299 -20.40 -13.28 -9.07
CA LYS A 299 -21.59 -12.60 -8.54
C LYS A 299 -22.74 -13.59 -8.31
N LYS A 300 -23.10 -14.38 -9.32
CA LYS A 300 -24.14 -15.42 -9.21
C LYS A 300 -23.83 -16.45 -8.13
N LYS A 301 -22.57 -16.90 -8.05
CA LYS A 301 -22.10 -17.84 -7.03
C LYS A 301 -22.27 -17.28 -5.61
N HIS A 302 -21.91 -16.01 -5.40
CA HIS A 302 -22.08 -15.36 -4.10
C HIS A 302 -23.56 -15.17 -3.73
N GLU A 303 -24.38 -14.68 -4.67
CA GLU A 303 -25.84 -14.55 -4.47
C GLU A 303 -26.49 -15.89 -4.10
N ALA A 304 -26.08 -16.99 -4.73
CA ALA A 304 -26.56 -18.33 -4.39
C ALA A 304 -26.16 -18.73 -2.95
N ASN A 305 -24.97 -18.36 -2.49
CA ASN A 305 -24.52 -18.66 -1.12
C ASN A 305 -25.23 -17.78 -0.08
N ILE A 306 -25.54 -16.53 -0.39
CA ILE A 306 -26.37 -15.67 0.47
C ILE A 306 -27.78 -16.25 0.61
N LYS A 307 -28.41 -16.68 -0.48
CA LYS A 307 -29.72 -17.36 -0.42
C LYS A 307 -29.70 -18.63 0.45
N LYS A 308 -28.59 -19.39 0.41
CA LYS A 308 -28.40 -20.55 1.32
C LYS A 308 -28.29 -20.12 2.78
N MET A 309 -27.62 -19.01 3.07
CA MET A 309 -27.54 -18.44 4.42
C MET A 309 -28.92 -18.04 4.94
N ASP A 310 -29.70 -17.32 4.12
CA ASP A 310 -31.05 -16.88 4.47
C ASP A 310 -31.97 -18.07 4.73
N ALA A 311 -31.92 -19.09 3.87
CA ALA A 311 -32.65 -20.35 4.08
C ALA A 311 -32.23 -21.04 5.40
N SER A 312 -30.93 -21.05 5.69
CA SER A 312 -30.38 -21.60 6.93
C SER A 312 -30.79 -20.79 8.17
N GLN A 313 -31.11 -19.50 8.05
CA GLN A 313 -31.61 -18.70 9.17
C GLN A 313 -33.07 -19.06 9.53
N HIS A 314 -33.86 -19.46 8.52
CA HIS A 314 -35.29 -19.73 8.67
C HIS A 314 -35.66 -21.22 8.74
N THR A 315 -34.68 -22.12 8.64
CA THR A 315 -34.93 -23.57 8.73
C THR A 315 -35.40 -24.00 10.12
N LEU A 316 -36.25 -25.05 10.15
CA LEU A 316 -36.68 -25.73 11.38
C LEU A 316 -35.66 -26.78 11.85
N ASN A 317 -34.71 -27.16 10.98
CA ASN A 317 -33.65 -28.11 11.33
C ASN A 317 -32.58 -27.43 12.20
N ASN A 318 -32.54 -27.75 13.49
CA ASN A 318 -31.58 -27.16 14.44
C ASN A 318 -30.10 -27.38 14.04
N ASN A 319 -29.81 -28.42 13.26
CA ASN A 319 -28.44 -28.70 12.80
C ASN A 319 -28.00 -27.80 11.63
N GLU A 320 -28.93 -27.15 10.94
CA GLU A 320 -28.62 -26.22 9.84
C GLU A 320 -28.94 -24.77 10.23
N LYS A 321 -29.72 -24.58 11.30
CA LYS A 321 -30.22 -23.28 11.73
C LYS A 321 -29.11 -22.33 12.13
N LEU A 322 -28.96 -21.20 11.44
CA LEU A 322 -28.07 -20.11 11.85
C LEU A 322 -28.78 -19.19 12.84
N SER A 323 -28.10 -18.86 13.94
CA SER A 323 -28.56 -17.79 14.83
C SER A 323 -28.35 -16.42 14.18
N SER A 324 -29.13 -15.43 14.60
CA SER A 324 -28.98 -14.03 14.13
C SER A 324 -27.56 -13.49 14.39
N THR A 325 -26.95 -13.87 15.51
CA THR A 325 -25.56 -13.49 15.84
C THR A 325 -24.55 -14.08 14.84
N LEU A 326 -24.69 -15.36 14.46
CA LEU A 326 -23.82 -15.98 13.47
C LEU A 326 -23.97 -15.30 12.10
N VAL A 327 -25.19 -14.97 11.68
CA VAL A 327 -25.44 -14.24 10.43
C VAL A 327 -24.78 -12.85 10.45
N GLN A 328 -24.91 -12.11 11.55
CA GLN A 328 -24.25 -10.81 11.70
C GLN A 328 -22.73 -10.92 11.59
N LEU A 329 -22.12 -11.90 12.24
CA LEU A 329 -20.66 -12.13 12.16
C LEU A 329 -20.19 -12.51 10.74
N ILE A 330 -21.00 -13.28 10.00
CA ILE A 330 -20.72 -13.59 8.58
C ILE A 330 -20.77 -12.31 7.74
N ASN A 331 -21.85 -11.53 7.86
CA ASN A 331 -22.02 -10.29 7.11
C ASN A 331 -20.90 -9.29 7.39
N GLU A 332 -20.52 -9.13 8.66
CA GLU A 332 -19.46 -8.19 9.01
C GLU A 332 -18.09 -8.65 8.54
N ARG A 333 -17.85 -9.96 8.50
CA ARG A 333 -16.63 -10.49 7.89
C ARG A 333 -16.63 -10.27 6.38
N CYS A 334 -17.75 -10.44 5.70
CA CYS A 334 -17.90 -10.11 4.28
C CYS A 334 -17.66 -8.62 4.01
N ASN A 335 -18.18 -7.72 4.85
CA ASN A 335 -17.94 -6.29 4.76
C ASN A 335 -16.44 -5.96 4.89
N LYS A 336 -15.74 -6.54 5.87
CA LYS A 336 -14.29 -6.35 6.01
C LYS A 336 -13.48 -6.94 4.86
N ILE A 337 -13.97 -8.02 4.22
CA ILE A 337 -13.36 -8.53 2.98
C ILE A 337 -13.50 -7.51 1.84
N SER A 338 -14.68 -6.93 1.63
CA SER A 338 -14.89 -5.87 0.62
C SER A 338 -13.99 -4.66 0.87
N GLU A 339 -14.00 -4.11 2.08
CA GLU A 339 -13.18 -2.93 2.43
C GLU A 339 -11.68 -3.20 2.19
N ARG A 340 -11.20 -4.40 2.54
CA ARG A 340 -9.81 -4.81 2.30
C ARG A 340 -9.48 -4.85 0.81
N ILE A 341 -10.35 -5.45 -0.02
CA ILE A 341 -10.13 -5.57 -1.46
C ILE A 341 -10.15 -4.18 -2.10
N GLN A 342 -11.10 -3.32 -1.73
CA GLN A 342 -11.15 -1.93 -2.19
C GLN A 342 -9.89 -1.15 -1.82
N CYS A 343 -9.36 -1.31 -0.60
CA CYS A 343 -8.09 -0.71 -0.17
C CYS A 343 -6.91 -1.15 -1.06
N ILE A 344 -6.81 -2.44 -1.39
CA ILE A 344 -5.77 -2.97 -2.30
C ILE A 344 -5.89 -2.32 -3.68
N TYR A 345 -7.09 -2.28 -4.25
CA TYR A 345 -7.29 -1.76 -5.59
C TYR A 345 -7.15 -0.24 -5.69
N LYS A 346 -7.57 0.50 -4.67
CA LYS A 346 -7.28 1.93 -4.55
C LYS A 346 -5.77 2.21 -4.66
N HIS A 347 -4.97 1.51 -3.87
CA HIS A 347 -3.51 1.66 -3.93
C HIS A 347 -2.92 1.22 -5.28
N LYS A 348 -3.47 0.16 -5.90
CA LYS A 348 -3.07 -0.32 -7.23
C LYS A 348 -3.37 0.72 -8.32
N CYS A 349 -4.55 1.33 -8.32
CA CYS A 349 -4.94 2.39 -9.25
C CYS A 349 -4.07 3.63 -9.09
N GLU A 350 -3.85 4.09 -7.85
CA GLU A 350 -2.97 5.23 -7.56
C GLU A 350 -1.53 4.97 -8.05
N SER A 351 -1.02 3.76 -7.82
CA SER A 351 0.31 3.35 -8.29
C SER A 351 0.40 3.27 -9.82
N PHE A 352 -0.68 2.89 -10.51
CA PHE A 352 -0.74 2.88 -11.97
C PHE A 352 -0.72 4.31 -12.52
N GLN A 353 -1.57 5.20 -11.99
CA GLN A 353 -1.62 6.61 -12.40
C GLN A 353 -0.27 7.33 -12.21
N LEU A 354 0.47 7.03 -11.14
CA LEU A 354 1.81 7.59 -10.89
C LEU A 354 2.89 7.10 -11.86
N LYS A 355 2.72 5.93 -12.48
CA LYS A 355 3.62 5.42 -13.53
C LYS A 355 3.24 5.91 -14.92
N SER A 356 1.97 6.27 -15.08
CA SER A 356 1.34 6.69 -16.33
C SER A 356 1.54 8.18 -16.64
N ASN A 357 1.83 8.99 -15.61
CA ASN A 357 2.23 10.40 -15.66
C ASN A 357 3.75 10.52 -15.47
#